data_AF-A0A953CXM2-F1
#
_entry.id   AF-A0A953CXM2-F1
#
_cell.length_a   1.000
_cell.length_b   1.000
_cell.length_c   1.000
_cell.angle_alpha   90.00
_cell.angle_beta   90.00
_cell.angle_gamma   90.00
#
_symmetry.space_group_name_H-M   'P 1'
#
loop_
_entity.id
_entity.type
_entity.pdbx_description
1 polymer ?
#
loop_
_entity_poly.entity_id
_entity_poly.type
_entity_poly.pdbx_seq_one_letter_code
_entity_poly.pdbx_strand_id
1 'polypeptide(L)'
;MIWLEETQYCLRIVDADPATKPPYRAVGSIYVHSNVAIIVGFHGSFMRADVRELFEKLHERNIKHLLSDRADNHRVPFGQKINAPGGPFDGWWHIDLEHAINLIAGNKQNRSGRIPEILNKECQNG
;
A
#
# COMPACT_ATOMS: atom_id res chain seq x y z
N MET A 1 -9.84 -33.17 -10.21
CA MET A 1 -8.42 -33.11 -9.85
C MET A 1 -8.14 -31.70 -9.35
N ILE A 2 -7.63 -31.55 -8.12
CA ILE A 2 -7.33 -30.25 -7.51
C ILE A 2 -5.82 -30.11 -7.47
N TRP A 3 -5.28 -29.02 -8.00
CA TRP A 3 -3.87 -28.64 -7.85
C TRP A 3 -3.79 -27.45 -6.91
N LEU A 4 -2.86 -27.54 -5.94
CA LEU A 4 -2.59 -26.50 -4.96
C LEU A 4 -1.13 -26.08 -5.15
N GLU A 5 -0.89 -24.78 -5.33
CA GLU A 5 0.44 -24.19 -5.42
C GLU A 5 0.73 -23.39 -4.15
N GLU A 6 1.97 -23.42 -3.67
CA GLU A 6 2.40 -22.59 -2.55
C GLU A 6 2.58 -21.14 -3.02
N THR A 7 1.56 -20.31 -2.78
CA THR A 7 1.60 -18.90 -3.18
C THR A 7 1.46 -17.94 -1.99
N GLN A 8 1.98 -18.32 -0.83
CA GLN A 8 1.83 -17.56 0.40
C GLN A 8 3.16 -17.04 0.94
N TYR A 9 3.17 -15.78 1.37
CA TYR A 9 4.23 -15.16 2.15
C TYR A 9 3.73 -14.79 3.56
N CYS A 10 4.60 -14.94 4.55
CA CYS A 10 4.43 -14.33 5.87
C CYS A 10 5.08 -12.94 5.86
N LEU A 11 4.27 -11.89 5.96
CA LEU A 11 4.76 -10.52 6.11
C LEU A 11 5.06 -10.26 7.59
N ARG A 12 6.29 -9.80 7.88
CA ARG A 12 6.72 -9.38 9.22
C ARG A 12 7.36 -8.02 9.12
N ILE A 13 6.94 -7.09 9.98
CA ILE A 13 7.52 -5.75 10.10
C ILE A 13 8.33 -5.71 11.40
N VAL A 14 9.60 -5.35 11.28
CA VAL A 14 10.56 -5.29 12.39
C VAL A 14 11.30 -3.97 12.36
N ASP A 15 11.55 -3.39 13.55
CA ASP A 15 12.23 -2.10 13.68
C ASP A 15 13.74 -2.27 14.01
N ALA A 16 14.35 -3.39 13.63
CA ALA A 16 15.77 -3.68 13.84
C ALA A 16 16.29 -4.71 12.82
N ASP A 17 17.55 -5.11 12.94
CA ASP A 17 18.17 -6.13 12.08
C ASP A 17 17.39 -7.46 12.17
N PRO A 18 16.80 -7.94 11.06
CA PRO A 18 16.09 -9.22 11.03
C PRO A 18 16.93 -10.42 11.49
N ALA A 19 18.26 -10.38 11.31
CA ALA A 19 19.17 -11.45 11.73
C ALA A 19 19.17 -11.65 13.26
N THR A 20 18.85 -10.61 14.01
CA THR A 20 18.76 -10.65 15.48
C THR A 20 17.41 -11.16 16.00
N LYS A 21 16.46 -11.47 15.09
CA LYS A 21 15.09 -11.93 15.41
C LYS A 21 14.36 -11.04 16.44
N PRO A 22 14.28 -9.72 16.22
CA PRO A 22 13.60 -8.80 17.12
C PRO A 22 12.09 -9.07 17.16
N PRO A 23 11.37 -8.59 18.19
CA PRO A 23 9.91 -8.63 18.22
C PRO A 23 9.30 -7.98 16.98
N TYR A 24 8.21 -8.56 16.47
CA TYR A 24 7.51 -8.02 15.31
C TYR A 24 6.56 -6.90 15.74
N ARG A 25 6.63 -5.75 15.07
CA ARG A 25 5.66 -4.66 15.25
C ARG A 25 4.33 -4.97 14.56
N ALA A 26 4.40 -5.68 13.44
CA ALA A 26 3.22 -6.16 12.74
C ALA A 26 3.49 -7.46 11.98
N VAL A 27 2.44 -8.24 11.77
CA VAL A 27 2.47 -9.50 11.03
C VAL A 27 1.20 -9.65 10.18
N GLY A 28 1.30 -10.33 9.05
CA GLY A 28 0.15 -10.77 8.28
C GLY A 28 0.51 -11.76 7.18
N SER A 29 -0.49 -12.14 6.38
CA SER A 29 -0.32 -13.07 5.27
C SER A 29 -0.55 -12.37 3.94
N ILE A 30 0.27 -12.72 2.95
CA ILE A 30 0.10 -12.30 1.56
C ILE A 30 -0.07 -13.56 0.73
N TYR A 31 -1.23 -13.69 0.08
CA TYR A 31 -1.46 -14.72 -0.94
C TYR A 31 -1.23 -14.09 -2.30
N VAL A 32 -0.55 -14.79 -3.19
CA VAL A 32 -0.18 -14.29 -4.52
C VAL A 32 -0.78 -15.20 -5.57
N HIS A 33 -1.24 -14.63 -6.68
CA HIS A 33 -1.64 -15.39 -7.84
C HIS A 33 -1.42 -14.55 -9.09
N SER A 34 -0.54 -15.01 -9.98
CA SER A 34 -0.11 -14.24 -11.15
C SER A 34 0.37 -12.83 -10.75
N ASN A 35 -0.29 -11.77 -11.24
CA ASN A 35 0.04 -10.37 -10.95
C ASN A 35 -0.84 -9.76 -9.84
N VAL A 36 -1.53 -10.58 -9.06
CA VAL A 36 -2.43 -10.15 -7.97
C VAL A 36 -1.89 -10.65 -6.63
N ALA A 37 -1.94 -9.79 -5.62
CA ALA A 37 -1.70 -10.15 -4.23
C ALA A 37 -2.96 -9.86 -3.39
N ILE A 38 -3.24 -10.73 -2.42
CA ILE A 38 -4.29 -10.59 -1.41
C ILE A 38 -3.61 -10.50 -0.06
N ILE A 39 -3.92 -9.44 0.69
CA ILE A 39 -3.34 -9.16 1.99
C ILE A 39 -4.42 -9.38 3.06
N VAL A 40 -4.19 -10.31 4.00
CA VAL A 40 -5.16 -10.66 5.06
C VAL A 40 -4.47 -11.01 6.38
N GLY A 41 -5.25 -11.01 7.47
CA GLY A 41 -4.79 -11.47 8.79
C GLY A 41 -3.74 -10.54 9.42
N PHE A 42 -3.91 -9.22 9.25
CA PHE A 42 -2.97 -8.24 9.77
C PHE A 42 -3.19 -7.92 11.24
N HIS A 43 -2.13 -8.05 12.02
CA HIS A 43 -2.07 -7.64 13.42
C HIS A 43 -0.89 -6.69 13.63
N GLY A 44 -1.10 -5.64 14.43
CA GLY A 44 -0.09 -4.63 14.73
C GLY A 44 -0.31 -3.31 13.98
N SER A 45 0.72 -2.47 13.97
CA SER A 45 0.65 -1.10 13.45
C SER A 45 1.45 -0.94 12.18
N PHE A 46 0.82 -0.43 11.11
CA PHE A 46 1.47 -0.03 9.86
C PHE A 46 1.69 1.47 9.82
N MET A 47 2.92 1.87 9.60
CA MET A 47 3.30 3.24 9.28
C MET A 47 3.21 3.45 7.77
N ARG A 48 3.12 4.72 7.34
CA ARG A 48 3.12 5.07 5.91
C ARG A 48 4.40 4.60 5.19
N ALA A 49 5.54 4.57 5.88
CA ALA A 49 6.79 4.07 5.35
C ALA A 49 6.70 2.56 5.04
N ASP A 50 6.13 1.77 5.94
CA ASP A 50 5.95 0.32 5.72
C ASP A 50 5.04 0.02 4.53
N VAL A 51 3.95 0.78 4.37
CA VAL A 51 3.03 0.63 3.23
C VAL A 51 3.75 0.90 1.91
N ARG A 52 4.60 1.93 1.88
CA ARG A 52 5.41 2.25 0.70
C ARG A 52 6.38 1.12 0.39
N GLU A 53 7.14 0.66 1.38
CA GLU A 53 8.12 -0.41 1.19
C GLU A 53 7.43 -1.71 0.73
N LEU A 54 6.27 -2.03 1.31
CA LEU A 54 5.44 -3.15 0.88
C LEU A 54 5.06 -3.03 -0.61
N PHE A 55 4.58 -1.86 -1.05
CA PHE A 55 4.19 -1.66 -2.45
C PHE A 55 5.38 -1.79 -3.40
N GLU A 56 6.53 -1.20 -3.05
CA GLU A 56 7.78 -1.32 -3.81
C GLU A 56 8.19 -2.81 -3.93
N LYS A 57 8.15 -3.56 -2.83
CA LYS A 57 8.50 -5.00 -2.80
C LYS A 57 7.53 -5.90 -3.57
N LEU A 58 6.24 -5.56 -3.61
CA LEU A 58 5.26 -6.28 -4.42
C LEU A 58 5.46 -5.98 -5.91
N HIS A 59 5.70 -4.71 -6.25
CA HIS A 59 5.94 -4.29 -7.63
C HIS A 59 7.24 -4.88 -8.21
N GLU A 60 8.33 -4.95 -7.44
CA GLU A 60 9.57 -5.67 -7.80
C GLU A 60 9.32 -7.14 -8.18
N ARG A 61 8.23 -7.74 -7.69
CA ARG A 61 7.81 -9.12 -7.99
C ARG A 61 6.79 -9.22 -9.13
N ASN A 62 6.64 -8.18 -9.94
CA ASN A 62 5.66 -8.09 -11.03
C ASN A 62 4.18 -8.18 -10.58
N ILE A 63 3.89 -7.89 -9.31
CA ILE A 63 2.52 -7.74 -8.84
C ILE A 63 2.03 -6.35 -9.25
N LYS A 64 0.82 -6.29 -9.83
CA LYS A 64 0.18 -5.06 -10.29
C LYS A 64 -1.01 -4.67 -9.41
N HIS A 65 -1.67 -5.66 -8.82
CA HIS A 65 -2.91 -5.46 -8.08
C HIS A 65 -2.78 -5.99 -6.66
N LEU A 66 -3.20 -5.19 -5.70
CA LEU A 66 -3.28 -5.60 -4.30
C LEU A 66 -4.75 -5.52 -3.84
N LEU A 67 -5.23 -6.61 -3.26
CA LEU A 67 -6.56 -6.76 -2.69
C LEU A 67 -6.45 -6.82 -1.17
N SER A 68 -7.33 -6.11 -0.47
CA SER A 68 -7.37 -6.12 0.99
C SER A 68 -8.82 -6.10 1.47
N ASP A 69 -9.13 -7.03 2.37
CA ASP A 69 -10.31 -6.92 3.21
C ASP A 69 -9.99 -6.02 4.41
N ARG A 70 -10.78 -4.97 4.60
CA ARG A 70 -10.61 -4.03 5.73
C ARG A 70 -11.98 -3.56 6.19
N ALA A 71 -12.16 -3.51 7.51
CA ALA A 71 -13.40 -3.06 8.12
C ALA A 71 -13.84 -1.68 7.59
N ASP A 72 -15.16 -1.52 7.42
CA ASP A 72 -15.80 -0.42 6.69
C ASP A 72 -15.45 0.99 7.18
N ASN A 73 -15.03 1.13 8.44
CA ASN A 73 -14.68 2.42 9.04
C ASN A 73 -13.26 2.90 8.69
N HIS A 74 -12.48 2.11 7.95
CA HIS A 74 -11.11 2.46 7.60
C HIS A 74 -10.91 2.66 6.10
N ARG A 75 -10.42 3.85 5.73
CA ARG A 75 -10.00 4.15 4.35
C ARG A 75 -8.63 3.57 4.06
N VAL A 76 -8.50 2.87 2.94
CA VAL A 76 -7.21 2.39 2.43
C VAL A 76 -6.61 3.46 1.51
N PRO A 77 -5.42 4.00 1.81
CA PRO A 77 -4.75 4.94 0.91
C PRO A 77 -4.55 4.32 -0.47
N PHE A 78 -4.76 5.11 -1.53
CA PHE A 78 -4.60 4.70 -2.93
C PHE A 78 -5.54 3.57 -3.38
N GLY A 79 -6.44 3.12 -2.51
CA GLY A 79 -7.39 2.06 -2.80
C GLY A 79 -8.72 2.58 -3.32
N GLN A 80 -9.37 1.76 -4.13
CA GLN A 80 -10.75 1.90 -4.57
C GLN A 80 -11.55 0.72 -4.02
N LYS A 81 -12.77 0.97 -3.55
CA LYS A 81 -13.66 -0.11 -3.11
C LYS A 81 -14.21 -0.82 -4.34
N ILE A 82 -14.13 -2.14 -4.37
CA ILE A 82 -14.71 -2.98 -5.41
C ILE A 82 -16.22 -3.00 -5.17
N ASN A 83 -17.00 -2.54 -6.16
CA ASN A 83 -18.46 -2.61 -6.14
C ASN A 83 -18.90 -3.59 -7.23
N ALA A 84 -18.98 -4.86 -6.86
CA ALA A 84 -19.33 -5.96 -7.77
C ALA A 84 -20.31 -6.91 -7.05
N PRO A 85 -21.59 -6.52 -6.89
CA PRO A 85 -22.56 -7.29 -6.12
C PRO A 85 -22.63 -8.76 -6.53
N GLY A 86 -22.50 -9.67 -5.55
CA GLY A 86 -22.46 -11.12 -5.79
C GLY A 86 -21.12 -11.67 -6.26
N GLY A 87 -20.12 -10.81 -6.45
CA GLY A 87 -18.74 -11.21 -6.74
C GLY A 87 -17.95 -11.60 -5.49
N PRO A 88 -16.86 -12.38 -5.64
CA PRO A 88 -16.08 -12.92 -4.51
C PRO A 88 -15.32 -11.87 -3.69
N PHE A 89 -15.12 -10.67 -4.25
CA PHE A 89 -14.40 -9.56 -3.61
C PHE A 89 -15.27 -8.30 -3.52
N ASP A 90 -16.58 -8.45 -3.55
CA ASP A 90 -17.49 -7.31 -3.35
C ASP A 90 -17.21 -6.65 -1.99
N GLY A 91 -17.08 -5.33 -1.99
CA GLY A 91 -16.76 -4.54 -0.80
C GLY A 91 -15.28 -4.51 -0.40
N TRP A 92 -14.40 -5.27 -1.05
CA TRP A 92 -12.97 -5.25 -0.76
C TRP A 92 -12.28 -4.01 -1.33
N TRP A 93 -11.07 -3.71 -0.87
CA TRP A 93 -10.23 -2.66 -1.44
C TRP A 93 -9.31 -3.21 -2.52
N HIS A 94 -9.32 -2.58 -3.69
CA HIS A 94 -8.36 -2.79 -4.77
C HIS A 94 -7.38 -1.63 -4.84
N ILE A 95 -6.10 -1.94 -4.99
CA ILE A 95 -5.02 -0.97 -5.15
C ILE A 95 -4.26 -1.34 -6.42
N ASP A 96 -4.18 -0.39 -7.35
CA ASP A 96 -3.24 -0.43 -8.47
C ASP A 96 -1.86 0.02 -7.98
N LEU A 97 -0.89 -0.89 -7.98
CA LEU A 97 0.42 -0.64 -7.39
C LEU A 97 1.25 0.35 -8.19
N GLU A 98 1.17 0.33 -9.52
CA GLU A 98 1.89 1.27 -10.39
C GLU A 98 1.38 2.70 -10.15
N HIS A 99 0.06 2.87 -10.13
CA HIS A 99 -0.57 4.14 -9.82
C HIS A 99 -0.18 4.64 -8.41
N ALA A 100 -0.27 3.77 -7.40
CA ALA A 100 0.06 4.12 -6.02
C ALA A 100 1.53 4.56 -5.87
N ILE A 101 2.47 3.83 -6.47
CA ILE A 101 3.91 4.15 -6.43
C ILE A 101 4.18 5.49 -7.11
N ASN A 102 3.57 5.74 -8.27
CA ASN A 102 3.72 7.01 -9.00
C ASN A 102 3.23 8.22 -8.19
N LEU A 103 2.08 8.09 -7.51
CA LEU A 103 1.57 9.14 -6.61
C LEU A 103 2.50 9.39 -5.41
N ILE A 104 3.09 8.33 -4.86
CA ILE A 104 4.06 8.44 -3.76
C ILE A 104 5.36 9.11 -4.23
N ALA A 105 5.81 8.82 -5.44
CA ALA A 105 7.01 9.42 -6.04
C ALA A 105 6.82 10.88 -6.45
N GLY A 106 5.70 11.22 -7.10
CA GLY A 106 5.38 12.60 -7.49
C GLY A 106 5.26 13.55 -6.29
N ASN A 107 4.74 13.06 -5.16
CA ASN A 107 4.71 13.83 -3.91
C ASN A 107 6.09 14.14 -3.32
N LYS A 108 7.16 13.40 -3.68
CA LYS A 108 8.54 13.74 -3.27
C LYS A 108 9.06 14.95 -4.04
N GLN A 109 8.74 15.08 -5.32
CA GLN A 109 9.19 16.21 -6.14
C GLN A 109 8.55 17.53 -5.71
N ASN A 110 7.26 17.52 -5.35
CA ASN A 110 6.55 18.71 -4.86
C ASN A 110 6.98 19.19 -3.46
N ARG A 111 7.70 18.38 -2.67
CA ARG A 111 8.23 18.78 -1.35
C ARG A 111 9.68 19.26 -1.39
N SER A 112 10.38 19.05 -2.51
CA SER A 112 11.73 19.58 -2.77
C SER A 112 11.71 20.95 -3.47
N GLY A 113 10.54 21.40 -3.93
CA GLY A 113 10.36 22.72 -4.53
C GLY A 113 10.10 23.76 -3.45
N ARG A 114 10.96 24.78 -3.37
CA ARG A 114 10.71 26.03 -2.67
C ARG A 114 9.28 26.53 -2.97
N ILE A 115 8.66 27.09 -1.95
CA ILE A 115 7.52 28.02 -2.06
C ILE A 115 7.84 28.99 -3.21
N PRO A 116 7.04 29.07 -4.30
CA PRO A 116 7.11 30.23 -5.16
C PRO A 116 6.59 31.41 -4.33
N GLU A 117 7.44 32.41 -4.09
CA GLU A 117 7.02 33.74 -3.67
C GLU A 117 6.10 34.33 -4.75
N ILE A 118 4.82 33.98 -4.71
CA ILE A 118 3.77 34.67 -5.47
C ILE A 118 2.60 34.90 -4.52
N LEU A 119 2.84 35.71 -3.50
CA LEU A 119 1.80 36.36 -2.70
C LEU A 119 2.45 37.52 -1.96
N ASN A 120 2.79 38.59 -2.68
CA ASN A 120 2.98 39.94 -2.16
C ASN A 120 3.30 40.94 -3.28
N LYS A 121 2.36 41.19 -4.21
CA LYS A 121 2.39 42.41 -5.04
C LYS A 121 1.04 43.07 -5.33
N GLU A 122 -0.07 42.61 -4.75
CA GLU A 122 -1.39 43.26 -4.93
C GLU A 122 -1.95 43.93 -3.66
N CYS A 123 -1.08 44.34 -2.74
CA CYS A 123 -1.49 45.18 -1.60
C CYS A 123 -0.54 46.36 -1.37
N GLN A 124 0.07 46.92 -2.42
CA GLN A 124 0.76 48.21 -2.37
C GLN A 124 0.70 48.87 -3.76
N ASN A 125 -0.42 49.52 -4.04
CA ASN A 125 -0.53 50.68 -4.92
C ASN A 125 -1.88 51.34 -4.61
N GLY A 126 -1.89 52.04 -3.46
CA GLY A 126 -2.53 53.36 -3.42
C GLY A 126 -1.58 54.39 -4.00
#